data_AF-A0A946B212-F1
#
_entry.id   AF-A0A946B212-F1
#
_cell.length_a   1.000
_cell.length_b   1.000
_cell.length_c   1.000
_cell.angle_alpha   90.00
_cell.angle_beta   90.00
_cell.angle_gamma   90.00
#
_symmetry.space_group_name_H-M   'P 1'
#
loop_
_entity.id
_entity.type
_entity.pdbx_description
1 polymer ?
#
loop_
_entity_poly.entity_id
_entity_poly.type
_entity_poly.pdbx_seq_one_letter_code
_entity_poly.pdbx_strand_id
1 'polypeptide(L)' 'MFLLIDNYDSFVYNLRHFISELGADVTVKRNDEMTVDEVINGGYEGIILSPGP' A
#
# COMPACT_ATOMS: atom_id res chain seq x y z
N MET A 1 -8.74 -5.02 4.43
CA MET A 1 -7.42 -4.37 4.47
C MET A 1 -6.91 -4.15 3.05
N PHE A 2 -6.47 -2.93 2.74
CA PHE A 2 -5.79 -2.55 1.50
C PHE A 2 -4.28 -2.60 1.67
N LEU A 3 -3.56 -2.93 0.60
CA LEU A 3 -2.10 -2.83 0.53
C LEU A 3 -1.71 -1.57 -0.24
N LEU A 4 -0.94 -0.69 0.38
CA LEU A 4 -0.27 0.43 -0.29
C LEU A 4 1.21 0.09 -0.47
N ILE A 5 1.62 -0.11 -1.72
CA ILE A 5 3.02 -0.38 -2.08
C ILE A 5 3.76 0.95 -2.22
N ASP A 6 4.75 1.16 -1.37
CA ASP A 6 5.64 2.31 -1.35
C ASP A 6 6.81 2.10 -2.33
N ASN A 7 6.82 2.87 -3.42
CA ASN A 7 7.92 2.98 -4.37
C ASN A 7 8.94 4.06 -3.96
N TYR A 8 9.17 4.23 -2.65
CA TYR A 8 9.97 5.30 -2.07
C TYR A 8 9.39 6.69 -2.34
N ASP A 9 8.06 6.81 -2.24
CA ASP A 9 7.33 8.08 -2.43
C ASP A 9 7.50 8.99 -1.22
N SER A 10 7.74 10.27 -1.49
CA SER A 10 7.72 11.32 -0.46
C SER A 10 6.33 11.52 0.15
N PHE A 11 5.26 11.09 -0.53
CA PHE A 11 3.87 11.30 -0.12
C PHE A 11 3.10 10.03 0.27
N VAL A 12 3.75 8.88 0.43
CA VAL A 12 3.06 7.61 0.75
C VAL A 12 2.20 7.70 2.02
N TYR A 13 2.67 8.42 3.05
CA TYR A 13 1.91 8.58 4.29
C TYR A 13 0.70 9.50 4.14
N ASN A 14 0.75 10.45 3.21
CA ASN A 14 -0.40 11.30 2.89
C ASN A 14 -1.49 10.44 2.23
N LEU A 15 -1.12 9.57 1.27
CA LEU A 15 -2.05 8.62 0.66
C LEU A 15 -2.66 7.69 1.71
N ARG A 16 -1.82 7.13 2.59
CA ARG A 16 -2.29 6.28 3.70
C ARG A 16 -3.30 7.02 4.57
N HIS A 17 -3.04 8.29 4.93
CA HIS A 17 -3.97 9.09 5.74
C HIS A 17 -5.29 9.32 5.03
N PHE A 18 -5.28 9.77 3.77
CA PHE A 18 -6.52 10.00 3.02
C PHE A 18 -7.39 8.74 2.90
N ILE A 19 -6.77 7.58 2.64
CA ILE A 19 -7.51 6.32 2.53
C ILE A 19 -8.05 5.89 3.90
N SER A 20 -7.27 6.06 4.97
CA SER A 20 -7.72 5.79 6.34
C SER A 20 -8.86 6.71 6.78
N GLU A 21 -8.88 7.98 6.38
CA GLU A 21 -10.00 8.91 6.66
C GLU A 21 -11.31 8.48 5.98
N LEU A 22 -11.24 7.72 4.88
CA LEU A 22 -12.40 7.11 4.23
C LEU A 22 -12.88 5.82 4.94
N GLY A 23 -12.25 5.43 6.05
CA GLY A 23 -12.63 4.26 6.84
C GLY A 23 -11.98 2.94 6.39
N ALA A 24 -11.04 2.99 5.45
CA ALA A 24 -10.33 1.80 4.99
C ALA A 24 -9.10 1.48 5.87
N ASP A 25 -8.94 0.21 6.21
CA ASP A 25 -7.73 -0.30 6.85
C ASP A 25 -6.62 -0.48 5.80
N VAL A 26 -5.45 0.12 6.03
CA VAL A 26 -4.35 0.19 5.05
C VAL A 26 -3.05 -0.22 5.70
N THR A 27 -2.36 -1.18 5.09
CA THR A 27 -0.98 -1.52 5.42
C THR A 27 -0.03 -1.02 4.34
N VAL A 28 1.14 -0.51 4.74
CA VAL A 28 2.15 0.04 3.83
C VAL A 28 3.35 -0.90 3.80
N LYS A 29 3.82 -1.24 2.60
CA LYS A 29 4.99 -2.08 2.36
C LYS A 29 5.80 -1.52 1.22
N ARG A 30 7.12 -1.57 1.29
CA ARG A 30 7.95 -1.18 0.15
C ARG A 30 7.89 -2.23 -0.95
N ASN A 31 8.18 -1.80 -2.17
CA ASN A 31 8.16 -2.68 -3.36
C ASN A 31 9.15 -3.85 -3.29
N ASP A 32 10.12 -3.81 -2.38
CA ASP A 32 11.17 -4.79 -2.16
C ASP A 32 10.99 -5.59 -0.85
N GLU A 33 9.91 -5.37 -0.11
CA GLU A 33 9.61 -6.04 1.17
C GLU A 33 8.72 -7.28 1.03
N MET A 34 8.13 -7.50 -0.14
CA MET A 34 7.21 -8.61 -0.39
C MET A 34 7.37 -9.18 -1.80
N THR A 35 7.14 -10.47 -1.92
CA THR A 35 7.00 -11.16 -3.20
C THR A 35 5.59 -11.01 -3.77
N VAL A 36 5.46 -11.18 -5.09
CA VAL A 36 4.16 -11.13 -5.77
C VAL A 36 3.22 -12.22 -5.24
N ASP A 37 3.72 -13.41 -4.94
CA ASP A 37 2.92 -14.51 -4.40
C ASP A 37 2.37 -14.18 -3.00
N GLU A 38 3.15 -13.52 -2.14
CA GLU A 38 2.68 -13.07 -0.83
C GLU A 38 1.58 -12.01 -0.96
N VAL A 39 1.68 -11.11 -1.95
CA VAL A 39 0.65 -10.09 -2.21
C VAL A 39 -0.64 -10.72 -2.70
N ILE A 40 -0.57 -11.64 -3.67
CA ILE A 40 -1.74 -12.31 -4.25
C ILE A 40 -2.45 -13.18 -3.19
N ASN A 41 -1.69 -13.89 -2.37
CA ASN A 41 -2.24 -14.77 -1.34
C ASN A 41 -2.55 -14.05 -0.01
N GLY A 42 -2.25 -12.76 0.09
CA GLY A 42 -2.39 -11.97 1.32
C GLY A 42 -3.82 -11.56 1.67
N GLY A 43 -4.79 -11.81 0.80
CA GLY A 43 -6.21 -11.53 1.06
C GLY A 43 -6.57 -10.04 1.10
N TYR A 44 -5.81 -9.20 0.39
CA TYR A 44 -6.08 -7.77 0.31
C TYR A 44 -7.32 -7.47 -0.55
N GLU A 45 -8.10 -6.47 -0.14
CA GLU A 45 -9.29 -6.01 -0.87
C GLU A 45 -8.93 -5.22 -2.13
N GLY A 46 -7.75 -4.61 -2.12
CA GLY A 46 -7.21 -3.82 -3.21
C GLY A 46 -5.76 -3.44 -2.97
N ILE A 47 -5.08 -3.10 -4.05
CA ILE A 47 -3.67 -2.69 -4.06
C ILE A 47 -3.59 -1.28 -4.63
N ILE A 48 -2.92 -0.39 -3.92
CA ILE A 48 -2.54 0.94 -4.39
C ILE A 48 -1.03 0.93 -4.60
N LEU A 49 -0.57 1.38 -5.75
CA LEU A 49 0.85 1.60 -6.02
C LEU A 49 1.14 3.09 -5.84
N SER A 50 2.02 3.45 -4.91
CA SER A 50 2.45 4.84 -4.81
C SER A 50 3.25 5.22 -6.07
N PRO A 51 3.27 6.52 -6.42
CA PRO A 51 4.35 7.08 -7.24
C PRO A 51 5.73 6.73 -6.65
N GLY A 52 6.79 6.92 -7.41
CA GLY A 52 8.16 6.97 -6.90
C GLY A 52 8.83 8.26 -7.37
N PRO A 53 10.14 8.43 -7.13
CA PRO A 53 10.95 9.13 -8.11
C PRO A 53 10.85 8.48 -9.49
#